data_AF-A0AAE0TH98-F1
#
_entry.id   AF-A0AAE0TH98-F1
#
_cell.length_a   1.000
_cell.length_b   1.000
_cell.length_c   1.000
_cell.angle_alpha   90.00
_cell.angle_beta   90.00
_cell.angle_gamma   90.00
#
_symmetry.space_group_name_H-M   'P 1'
#
loop_
_entity.id
_entity.type
_entity.pdbx_description
1 polymer ?
#
loop_
_entity_poly.entity_id
_entity_poly.type
_entity_poly.pdbx_seq_one_letter_code
_entity_poly.pdbx_strand_id
1 'polypeptide(L)'
;MSRSSLASGIKTVTDGPEKLDELGTNTIMPFIEELGGWPVLGSSRGGWNQKNFNFEDLMIKVRRYTNSEPLMDMSVGQDDKNPDKHAVFVDQSELGMPSRDYFLKERNDSVLMAYENYAKSIAIALGADKSQAETDMKNMVDFEIKVADITVPKEERRDAEKLYNLIKIKDLATNFTGFDWSRYIHGIFSIEGVNITMENEEHVIVVVPAYFEKLFKLIAKTPARDIVNYIMWIEIKGKIFFLPESIRQLSKGYQKALYGTDVTPARWNSCVNTIKDAMPTAVGKLFVDEAFDEEAKKNADELIRNLRESFSEMLAGNEWMDAKTKIIAQEKLAVIYPKIGYPASVKNNTAIDEIYNDLLVVEGKAMETYINYLKRGVVHNLKELRKKTDKTRWSDSAATVNAFYSPGENQITFPAGILQPPFYAPSQPNSLNYGGIGYVIGHEMTHGFDDTGRMYDKDGNLHQWWTEDIVKKFKDHAQCIVDQYSNFTAVDIKMHLNGINTQGENIADNGGIREAFRAYKKWVKKIGAEEQLLPGLDYTHEQLFFINSAQVWCQNIRPQEEIRLIRIDPHSLDYFRVIGPLQNSAEFSEVYKCPVGSRMNPQRKCTIW
;
A
#
# COMPACT_ATOMS: atom_id res chain seq x y z
N MET A 1 -14.40 -6.36 -23.39
CA MET A 1 -13.75 -7.69 -23.38
C MET A 1 -14.70 -8.68 -24.03
N SER A 2 -14.33 -9.30 -25.15
CA SER A 2 -15.02 -10.55 -25.50
C SER A 2 -14.83 -11.48 -24.30
N ARG A 3 -15.89 -12.19 -23.88
CA ARG A 3 -15.78 -13.15 -22.77
C ARG A 3 -14.59 -14.11 -22.95
N SER A 4 -14.09 -14.31 -24.18
CA SER A 4 -12.95 -15.15 -24.51
C SER A 4 -11.59 -14.62 -24.08
N SER A 5 -11.28 -13.31 -24.06
CA SER A 5 -9.94 -12.85 -23.62
C SER A 5 -9.81 -12.81 -22.10
N LEU A 6 -10.86 -12.45 -21.36
CA LEU A 6 -10.90 -12.59 -19.91
C LEU A 6 -10.89 -14.06 -19.50
N ALA A 7 -11.72 -14.90 -20.15
CA ALA A 7 -11.76 -16.33 -19.88
C ALA A 7 -10.44 -17.01 -20.25
N SER A 8 -9.75 -16.58 -21.32
CA SER A 8 -8.42 -17.07 -21.68
C SER A 8 -7.37 -16.62 -20.68
N GLY A 9 -7.40 -15.36 -20.23
CA GLY A 9 -6.54 -14.85 -19.16
C GLY A 9 -6.74 -15.65 -17.86
N ILE A 10 -7.98 -15.77 -17.40
CA ILE A 10 -8.36 -16.60 -16.24
C ILE A 10 -7.87 -18.04 -16.44
N LYS A 11 -8.24 -18.69 -17.55
CA LYS A 11 -7.85 -20.08 -17.89
C LYS A 11 -6.34 -20.27 -17.86
N THR A 12 -5.59 -19.29 -18.36
CA THR A 12 -4.12 -19.29 -18.42
C THR A 12 -3.49 -19.20 -17.03
N VAL A 13 -3.97 -18.33 -16.13
CA VAL A 13 -3.45 -18.27 -14.75
C VAL A 13 -3.93 -19.45 -13.90
N THR A 14 -5.05 -20.09 -14.28
CA THR A 14 -5.60 -21.28 -13.63
C THR A 14 -5.11 -22.61 -14.22
N ASP A 15 -4.09 -22.63 -15.09
CA ASP A 15 -3.50 -23.86 -15.63
C ASP A 15 -3.36 -24.91 -14.51
N GLY A 16 -3.90 -26.12 -14.73
CA GLY A 16 -4.01 -27.14 -13.68
C GLY A 16 -2.64 -27.48 -13.05
N PRO A 17 -2.61 -27.94 -11.78
CA PRO A 17 -1.38 -28.37 -11.10
C PRO A 17 -0.54 -29.33 -11.95
N GLU A 18 -1.19 -30.26 -12.65
CA GLU A 18 -0.56 -31.26 -13.53
C GLU A 18 0.37 -30.65 -14.58
N LYS A 19 -0.04 -29.56 -15.24
CA LYS A 19 0.75 -28.93 -16.30
C LYS A 19 1.97 -28.16 -15.78
N LEU A 20 1.87 -27.56 -14.59
CA LEU A 20 3.05 -26.94 -13.98
C LEU A 20 4.03 -28.00 -13.48
N ASP A 21 3.52 -29.09 -12.91
CA ASP A 21 4.34 -30.20 -12.44
C ASP A 21 5.08 -30.88 -13.61
N GLU A 22 4.48 -30.98 -14.80
CA GLU A 22 5.14 -31.42 -16.03
C GLU A 22 6.27 -30.49 -16.50
N LEU A 23 6.06 -29.17 -16.46
CA LEU A 23 7.06 -28.18 -16.90
C LEU A 23 8.24 -28.06 -15.91
N GLY A 24 8.02 -28.36 -14.63
CA GLY A 24 9.08 -28.45 -13.63
C GLY A 24 9.83 -27.13 -13.42
N THR A 25 11.14 -27.24 -13.20
CA THR A 25 12.06 -26.09 -13.06
C THR A 25 12.38 -25.40 -14.38
N ASN A 26 12.06 -26.01 -15.52
CA ASN A 26 12.36 -25.42 -16.83
C ASN A 26 11.50 -24.19 -17.12
N THR A 27 10.38 -24.01 -16.42
CA THR A 27 9.50 -22.83 -16.54
C THR A 27 10.24 -21.52 -16.27
N ILE A 28 11.20 -21.50 -15.34
CA ILE A 28 11.88 -20.27 -14.90
C ILE A 28 13.23 -20.04 -15.55
N MET A 29 13.82 -21.04 -16.19
CA MET A 29 15.16 -20.92 -16.78
C MET A 29 15.25 -19.87 -17.90
N PRO A 30 14.31 -19.80 -18.86
CA PRO A 30 14.35 -18.74 -19.89
C PRO A 30 14.28 -17.34 -19.27
N PHE A 31 13.56 -17.19 -18.16
CA PHE A 31 13.48 -15.93 -17.43
C PHE A 31 14.82 -15.56 -16.76
N ILE A 32 15.50 -16.53 -16.14
CA ILE A 32 16.84 -16.34 -15.57
C ILE A 32 17.85 -15.95 -16.67
N GLU A 33 17.83 -16.65 -17.79
CA GLU A 33 18.72 -16.40 -18.94
C GLU A 33 18.50 -15.01 -19.52
N GLU A 34 17.24 -14.60 -19.69
CA GLU A 34 16.88 -13.28 -20.19
C GLU A 34 17.51 -12.17 -19.33
N LEU A 35 17.43 -12.30 -18.00
CA LEU A 35 18.02 -11.36 -17.03
C LEU A 35 19.56 -11.38 -16.98
N GLY A 36 20.22 -12.28 -17.72
CA GLY A 36 21.68 -12.40 -17.75
C GLY A 36 22.25 -13.39 -16.73
N GLY A 37 21.39 -14.19 -16.12
CA GLY A 37 21.78 -15.34 -15.32
C GLY A 37 21.79 -15.15 -13.82
N TRP A 38 21.73 -16.25 -13.07
CA TRP A 38 21.82 -16.26 -11.60
C TRP A 38 23.15 -16.90 -11.15
N PRO A 39 24.10 -16.13 -10.59
CA PRO A 39 25.45 -16.63 -10.29
C PRO A 39 25.50 -17.92 -9.46
N VAL A 40 24.58 -18.11 -8.51
CA VAL A 40 24.53 -19.30 -7.64
C VAL A 40 24.29 -20.61 -8.40
N LEU A 41 23.69 -20.56 -9.60
CA LEU A 41 23.44 -21.73 -10.44
C LEU A 41 24.67 -22.17 -11.26
N GLY A 42 25.82 -21.48 -11.09
CA GLY A 42 27.05 -21.77 -11.83
C GLY A 42 26.99 -21.37 -13.31
N SER A 43 28.10 -21.49 -14.03
CA SER A 43 28.19 -21.01 -15.42
C SER A 43 27.44 -21.87 -16.44
N SER A 44 27.30 -23.18 -16.19
CA SER A 44 26.66 -24.12 -17.13
C SER A 44 25.13 -24.01 -17.14
N ARG A 45 24.52 -23.60 -16.02
CA ARG A 45 23.06 -23.51 -15.86
C ARG A 45 22.59 -22.10 -15.54
N GLY A 46 23.36 -21.36 -14.75
CA GLY A 46 23.07 -19.97 -14.41
C GLY A 46 23.44 -18.98 -15.49
N GLY A 47 24.39 -19.28 -16.38
CA GLY A 47 24.75 -18.41 -17.51
C GLY A 47 25.40 -17.06 -17.16
N TRP A 48 25.59 -16.73 -15.88
CA TRP A 48 26.16 -15.45 -15.45
C TRP A 48 27.67 -15.38 -15.71
N ASN A 49 28.12 -14.23 -16.22
CA ASN A 49 29.53 -13.95 -16.46
C ASN A 49 29.92 -12.57 -15.93
N GLN A 50 30.82 -12.54 -14.96
CA GLN A 50 31.33 -11.31 -14.35
C GLN A 50 31.92 -10.31 -15.35
N LYS A 51 32.51 -10.78 -16.46
CA LYS A 51 33.11 -9.88 -17.47
C LYS A 51 32.09 -9.05 -18.23
N ASN A 52 30.83 -9.52 -18.29
CA ASN A 52 29.75 -8.86 -19.00
C ASN A 52 28.83 -8.08 -18.04
N PHE A 53 29.16 -8.04 -16.75
CA PHE A 53 28.34 -7.39 -15.74
C PHE A 53 28.50 -5.87 -15.84
N ASN A 54 27.38 -5.19 -16.04
CA ASN A 54 27.22 -3.77 -15.76
C ASN A 54 25.97 -3.60 -14.89
N PHE A 55 26.09 -2.84 -13.81
CA PHE A 55 25.05 -2.71 -12.79
C PHE A 55 23.83 -1.95 -13.34
N GLU A 56 24.07 -0.83 -14.02
CA GLU A 56 23.02 0.01 -14.63
C GLU A 56 22.23 -0.76 -15.69
N ASP A 57 22.90 -1.51 -16.55
CA ASP A 57 22.27 -2.35 -17.59
C ASP A 57 21.40 -3.46 -16.98
N LEU A 58 21.85 -4.08 -15.88
CA LEU A 58 21.05 -5.06 -15.16
C LEU A 58 19.80 -4.41 -14.56
N MET A 59 19.95 -3.24 -13.92
CA MET A 59 18.83 -2.49 -13.36
C MET A 59 17.81 -2.07 -14.43
N ILE A 60 18.28 -1.57 -15.59
CA ILE A 60 17.43 -1.25 -16.75
C ILE A 60 16.68 -2.50 -17.22
N LYS A 61 17.40 -3.62 -17.33
CA LYS A 61 16.83 -4.87 -17.82
C LYS A 61 15.78 -5.44 -16.86
N VAL A 62 16.07 -5.47 -15.56
CA VAL A 62 15.14 -5.91 -14.52
C VAL A 62 13.88 -5.06 -14.57
N ARG A 63 14.01 -3.73 -14.54
CA ARG A 63 12.88 -2.81 -14.66
C ARG A 63 12.06 -3.10 -15.92
N ARG A 64 12.70 -3.20 -17.09
CA ARG A 64 12.05 -3.50 -18.37
C ARG A 64 11.22 -4.79 -18.33
N TYR A 65 11.77 -5.87 -17.75
CA TYR A 65 11.17 -7.20 -17.86
C TYR A 65 10.19 -7.55 -16.76
N THR A 66 10.35 -6.99 -15.56
CA THR A 66 9.63 -7.45 -14.39
C THR A 66 8.92 -6.35 -13.63
N ASN A 67 9.07 -5.09 -14.07
CA ASN A 67 8.59 -3.92 -13.34
C ASN A 67 9.15 -3.83 -11.90
N SER A 68 10.16 -4.65 -11.58
CA SER A 68 10.84 -4.68 -10.29
C SER A 68 12.01 -3.72 -10.27
N GLU A 69 12.32 -3.20 -9.09
CA GLU A 69 13.28 -2.12 -8.91
C GLU A 69 14.11 -2.36 -7.64
N PRO A 70 14.91 -3.45 -7.57
CA PRO A 70 15.70 -3.75 -6.37
C PRO A 70 16.79 -2.69 -6.13
N LEU A 71 17.03 -2.31 -4.88
CA LEU A 71 17.98 -1.26 -4.47
C LEU A 71 17.61 0.20 -4.82
N MET A 72 17.02 0.47 -5.98
CA MET A 72 16.55 1.82 -6.34
C MET A 72 15.25 1.76 -7.14
N ASP A 73 14.20 2.41 -6.62
CA ASP A 73 12.90 2.62 -7.27
C ASP A 73 12.94 3.86 -8.16
N MET A 74 12.48 3.74 -9.40
CA MET A 74 12.26 4.87 -10.30
C MET A 74 10.90 4.78 -11.00
N SER A 75 9.95 5.54 -10.48
CA SER A 75 8.58 5.58 -10.95
C SER A 75 8.21 6.95 -11.51
N VAL A 76 7.21 6.96 -12.39
CA VAL A 76 6.53 8.19 -12.79
C VAL A 76 5.24 8.31 -12.00
N GLY A 77 5.11 9.38 -11.23
CA GLY A 77 3.97 9.64 -10.35
C GLY A 77 3.44 11.06 -10.54
N GLN A 78 2.30 11.37 -9.93
CA GLN A 78 1.76 12.73 -9.88
C GLN A 78 2.77 13.64 -9.13
N ASP A 79 3.07 14.82 -9.66
CA ASP A 79 3.96 15.78 -8.97
C ASP A 79 3.22 16.40 -7.78
N ASP A 80 3.73 16.18 -6.57
CA ASP A 80 3.13 16.70 -5.34
C ASP A 80 2.96 18.22 -5.35
N LYS A 81 3.86 18.97 -6.00
CA LYS A 81 3.77 20.44 -6.10
C LYS A 81 3.08 20.92 -7.37
N ASN A 82 2.68 20.01 -8.26
CA ASN A 82 1.92 20.29 -9.46
C ASN A 82 1.03 19.08 -9.85
N PRO A 83 -0.12 18.91 -9.20
CA PRO A 83 -0.97 17.72 -9.32
C PRO A 83 -1.63 17.55 -10.70
N ASP A 84 -1.44 18.51 -11.61
CA ASP A 84 -1.88 18.42 -13.00
C ASP A 84 -0.82 17.75 -13.91
N LYS A 85 0.38 17.49 -13.39
CA LYS A 85 1.51 16.89 -14.11
C LYS A 85 2.03 15.65 -13.40
N HIS A 86 2.89 14.93 -14.12
CA HIS A 86 3.68 13.85 -13.59
C HIS A 86 5.16 14.24 -13.51
N ALA A 87 5.88 13.62 -12.58
CA ALA A 87 7.31 13.75 -12.40
C ALA A 87 7.95 12.36 -12.25
N VAL A 88 9.27 12.31 -12.46
CA VAL A 88 10.07 11.11 -12.16
C VAL A 88 10.46 11.16 -10.69
N PHE A 89 10.12 10.13 -9.94
CA PHE A 89 10.51 9.93 -8.55
C PHE A 89 11.63 8.89 -8.50
N VAL A 90 12.61 9.11 -7.61
CA VAL A 90 13.68 8.17 -7.33
C VAL A 90 13.77 7.96 -5.82
N ASP A 91 13.58 6.72 -5.37
CA ASP A 91 13.42 6.38 -3.96
C ASP A 91 14.18 5.09 -3.57
N GLN A 92 14.34 4.86 -2.27
CA GLN A 92 14.79 3.57 -1.75
C GLN A 92 13.74 2.50 -2.06
N SER A 93 14.20 1.31 -2.42
CA SER A 93 13.30 0.20 -2.73
C SER A 93 12.87 -0.58 -1.50
N GLU A 94 11.84 -1.40 -1.69
CA GLU A 94 11.51 -2.46 -0.75
C GLU A 94 12.64 -3.49 -0.63
N LEU A 95 12.69 -4.11 0.54
CA LEU A 95 13.61 -5.21 0.84
C LEU A 95 12.92 -6.54 0.61
N GLY A 96 13.70 -7.61 0.56
CA GLY A 96 13.25 -8.98 0.44
C GLY A 96 12.50 -9.50 1.67
N MET A 97 12.53 -8.82 2.82
CA MET A 97 11.57 -9.00 3.91
C MET A 97 10.74 -7.72 4.13
N PRO A 98 9.53 -7.80 4.70
CA PRO A 98 8.58 -6.68 4.74
C PRO A 98 9.03 -5.41 5.48
N SER A 99 10.07 -5.49 6.33
CA SER A 99 10.64 -4.33 7.02
C SER A 99 12.14 -4.51 7.21
N ARG A 100 12.87 -3.39 7.19
CA ARG A 100 14.28 -3.32 7.59
C ARG A 100 14.53 -3.88 8.99
N ASP A 101 13.55 -3.78 9.90
CA ASP A 101 13.68 -4.21 11.29
C ASP A 101 13.86 -5.72 11.44
N TYR A 102 13.51 -6.52 10.44
CA TYR A 102 13.81 -7.95 10.41
C TYR A 102 15.28 -8.24 10.13
N PHE A 103 15.96 -7.36 9.39
CA PHE A 103 17.38 -7.49 9.05
C PHE A 103 18.30 -6.94 10.13
N LEU A 104 17.82 -5.98 10.93
CA LEU A 104 18.58 -5.37 12.03
C LEU A 104 18.52 -6.15 13.35
N LYS A 105 17.95 -7.36 13.32
CA LYS A 105 18.04 -8.31 14.43
C LYS A 105 19.40 -9.01 14.45
N GLU A 106 19.66 -9.74 15.53
CA GLU A 106 20.82 -10.62 15.60
C GLU A 106 20.79 -11.64 14.46
N ARG A 107 21.97 -12.05 13.97
CA ARG A 107 22.07 -12.91 12.77
C ARG A 107 21.44 -14.30 12.94
N ASN A 108 21.27 -14.74 14.19
CA ASN A 108 20.60 -15.98 14.61
C ASN A 108 19.09 -15.81 14.86
N ASP A 109 18.49 -14.66 14.52
CA ASP A 109 17.05 -14.46 14.56
C ASP A 109 16.35 -15.48 13.66
N SER A 110 15.24 -16.06 14.16
CA SER A 110 14.56 -17.16 13.50
C SER A 110 13.97 -16.78 12.14
N VAL A 111 13.53 -15.53 11.96
CA VAL A 111 12.96 -15.05 10.69
C VAL A 111 14.07 -14.82 9.67
N LEU A 112 15.18 -14.19 10.10
CA LEU A 112 16.33 -13.95 9.23
C LEU A 112 16.98 -15.27 8.78
N MET A 113 17.13 -16.25 9.68
CA MET A 113 17.60 -17.59 9.33
C MET A 113 16.62 -18.33 8.39
N ALA A 114 15.31 -18.19 8.61
CA ALA A 114 14.30 -18.80 7.74
C ALA A 114 14.32 -18.21 6.33
N TYR A 115 14.56 -16.90 6.22
CA TYR A 115 14.71 -16.20 4.95
C TYR A 115 15.93 -16.66 4.15
N GLU A 116 17.11 -16.75 4.78
CA GLU A 116 18.31 -17.30 4.15
C GLU A 116 18.12 -18.76 3.71
N ASN A 117 17.55 -19.59 4.61
CA ASN A 117 17.29 -21.00 4.30
C ASN A 117 16.30 -21.16 3.15
N TYR A 118 15.33 -20.26 3.02
CA TYR A 118 14.41 -20.23 1.90
C TYR A 118 15.13 -19.92 0.58
N ALA A 119 15.95 -18.87 0.54
CA ALA A 119 16.76 -18.53 -0.64
C ALA A 119 17.67 -19.69 -1.07
N LYS A 120 18.37 -20.29 -0.12
CA LYS A 120 19.21 -21.48 -0.32
C LYS A 120 18.42 -22.66 -0.88
N SER A 121 17.27 -22.99 -0.29
CA SER A 121 16.47 -24.13 -0.71
C SER A 121 15.96 -23.96 -2.14
N ILE A 122 15.59 -22.74 -2.53
CA ILE A 122 15.19 -22.42 -3.89
C ILE A 122 16.38 -22.54 -4.86
N ALA A 123 17.54 -21.98 -4.52
CA ALA A 123 18.73 -22.10 -5.35
C ALA A 123 19.10 -23.58 -5.63
N ILE A 124 19.09 -24.42 -4.59
CA ILE A 124 19.35 -25.87 -4.72
C ILE A 124 18.27 -26.55 -5.57
N ALA A 125 16.99 -26.23 -5.34
CA ALA A 125 15.89 -26.79 -6.13
C ALA A 125 15.97 -26.42 -7.62
N LEU A 126 16.55 -25.26 -7.95
CA LEU A 126 16.83 -24.83 -9.32
C LEU A 126 18.17 -25.36 -9.87
N GLY A 127 18.90 -26.16 -9.10
CA GLY A 127 20.09 -26.88 -9.54
C GLY A 127 21.44 -26.27 -9.16
N ALA A 128 21.48 -25.37 -8.17
CA ALA A 128 22.75 -24.92 -7.58
C ALA A 128 23.48 -26.08 -6.88
N ASP A 129 24.81 -26.04 -6.90
CA ASP A 129 25.60 -26.85 -5.97
C ASP A 129 25.29 -26.44 -4.53
N LYS A 130 25.17 -27.42 -3.63
CA LYS A 130 24.75 -27.19 -2.24
C LYS A 130 25.74 -26.29 -1.49
N SER A 131 27.04 -26.53 -1.64
CA SER A 131 28.08 -25.75 -0.94
C SER A 131 28.17 -24.32 -1.48
N GLN A 132 27.98 -24.15 -2.79
CA GLN A 132 27.92 -22.83 -3.41
C GLN A 132 26.66 -22.08 -2.95
N ALA A 133 25.50 -22.73 -2.92
CA ALA A 133 24.25 -22.13 -2.46
C ALA A 133 24.31 -21.69 -0.99
N GLU A 134 24.97 -22.46 -0.12
CA GLU A 134 25.21 -22.09 1.27
C GLU A 134 26.04 -20.80 1.38
N THR A 135 27.13 -20.70 0.61
CA THR A 135 28.01 -19.52 0.65
C THR A 135 27.36 -18.29 0.03
N ASP A 136 26.80 -18.43 -1.17
CA ASP A 136 26.26 -17.30 -1.94
C ASP A 136 25.02 -16.70 -1.30
N MET A 137 24.09 -17.53 -0.80
CA MET A 137 22.87 -17.01 -0.19
C MET A 137 23.15 -16.37 1.15
N LYS A 138 24.15 -16.86 1.90
CA LYS A 138 24.63 -16.18 3.09
C LYS A 138 25.19 -14.79 2.75
N ASN A 139 26.07 -14.68 1.75
CA ASN A 139 26.65 -13.40 1.33
C ASN A 139 25.59 -12.42 0.80
N MET A 140 24.61 -12.93 0.05
CA MET A 140 23.48 -12.17 -0.45
C MET A 140 22.63 -11.58 0.69
N VAL A 141 22.29 -12.39 1.72
CA VAL A 141 21.59 -11.88 2.92
C VAL A 141 22.45 -10.88 3.69
N ASP A 142 23.76 -11.13 3.84
CA ASP A 142 24.67 -10.22 4.52
C ASP A 142 24.83 -8.88 3.77
N PHE A 143 24.70 -8.87 2.44
CA PHE A 143 24.62 -7.65 1.63
C PHE A 143 23.29 -6.93 1.88
N GLU A 144 22.16 -7.64 1.86
CA GLU A 144 20.84 -7.06 2.10
C GLU A 144 20.71 -6.46 3.51
N ILE A 145 21.33 -7.05 4.54
CA ILE A 145 21.41 -6.45 5.88
C ILE A 145 22.07 -5.07 5.83
N LYS A 146 23.12 -4.90 5.03
CA LYS A 146 23.79 -3.60 4.86
C LYS A 146 22.92 -2.60 4.09
N VAL A 147 22.10 -3.08 3.14
CA VAL A 147 21.10 -2.25 2.47
C VAL A 147 20.04 -1.79 3.47
N ALA A 148 19.51 -2.71 4.30
CA ALA A 148 18.53 -2.41 5.33
C ALA A 148 19.03 -1.39 6.37
N ASP A 149 20.32 -1.44 6.73
CA ASP A 149 20.96 -0.48 7.64
C ASP A 149 20.92 0.95 7.08
N ILE A 150 21.13 1.11 5.78
CA ILE A 150 21.14 2.43 5.13
C ILE A 150 19.76 2.92 4.71
N THR A 151 18.76 2.03 4.61
CA THR A 151 17.34 2.35 4.35
C THR A 151 16.79 3.30 5.42
N VAL A 152 16.20 4.43 5.00
CA VAL A 152 15.60 5.41 5.91
C VAL A 152 14.32 4.81 6.53
N PRO A 153 14.16 4.86 7.86
CA PRO A 153 13.03 4.25 8.55
C PRO A 153 11.72 5.04 8.30
N LYS A 154 10.55 4.40 8.47
CA LYS A 154 9.24 4.97 8.06
C LYS A 154 8.88 6.24 8.83
N GLU A 155 9.32 6.33 10.09
CA GLU A 155 9.11 7.45 11.01
C GLU A 155 9.70 8.75 10.45
N GLU A 156 10.84 8.65 9.77
CA GLU A 156 11.56 9.77 9.18
C GLU A 156 11.03 10.16 7.79
N ARG A 157 10.04 9.42 7.27
CA ARG A 157 9.49 9.55 5.91
C ARG A 157 8.02 10.03 5.89
N ARG A 158 7.59 10.71 6.95
CA ARG A 158 6.21 11.26 7.07
C ARG A 158 6.09 12.74 6.70
N ASP A 159 7.21 13.42 6.47
CA ASP A 159 7.25 14.84 6.13
C ASP A 159 7.40 15.02 4.61
N ALA A 160 6.28 15.13 3.89
CA ALA A 160 6.25 15.19 2.43
C ALA A 160 7.08 16.38 1.88
N GLU A 161 7.12 17.52 2.58
CA GLU A 161 7.94 18.66 2.16
C GLU A 161 9.45 18.35 2.20
N LYS A 162 9.92 17.58 3.18
CA LYS A 162 11.34 17.16 3.28
C LYS A 162 11.70 16.06 2.30
N LEU A 163 10.73 15.23 1.91
CA LEU A 163 10.92 14.17 0.92
C LEU A 163 10.93 14.72 -0.52
N TYR A 164 10.41 15.93 -0.74
CA TYR A 164 10.42 16.55 -2.06
C TYR A 164 11.77 17.24 -2.37
N ASN A 165 12.74 16.49 -2.92
CA ASN A 165 14.05 17.03 -3.32
C ASN A 165 14.18 17.07 -4.85
N LEU A 166 13.87 18.22 -5.44
CA LEU A 166 13.91 18.42 -6.89
C LEU A 166 15.36 18.66 -7.37
N ILE A 167 15.88 17.76 -8.20
CA ILE A 167 17.28 17.78 -8.69
C ILE A 167 17.28 17.62 -10.21
N LYS A 168 18.15 18.37 -10.92
CA LYS A 168 18.31 18.19 -12.37
C LYS A 168 19.06 16.91 -12.68
N ILE A 169 18.73 16.24 -13.78
CA ILE A 169 19.38 15.00 -14.21
C ILE A 169 20.91 15.16 -14.29
N LYS A 170 21.40 16.27 -14.85
CA LYS A 170 22.85 16.53 -14.92
C LYS A 170 23.55 16.70 -13.58
N ASP A 171 22.83 17.10 -12.54
CA ASP A 171 23.39 17.35 -11.21
C ASP A 171 23.41 16.06 -10.37
N LEU A 172 22.66 15.02 -10.75
CA LEU A 172 22.63 13.73 -10.04
C LEU A 172 24.01 13.09 -9.93
N ALA A 173 24.81 13.12 -11.00
CA ALA A 173 26.15 12.54 -10.99
C ALA A 173 27.12 13.26 -10.04
N THR A 174 26.87 14.53 -9.76
CA THR A 174 27.65 15.32 -8.79
C THR A 174 27.18 15.07 -7.36
N ASN A 175 25.87 14.96 -7.16
CA ASN A 175 25.26 14.76 -5.83
C ASN A 175 25.40 13.31 -5.34
N PHE A 176 25.30 12.33 -6.25
CA PHE A 176 25.30 10.90 -5.95
C PHE A 176 26.28 10.16 -6.86
N THR A 177 27.56 10.22 -6.52
CA THR A 177 28.65 9.62 -7.30
C THR A 177 28.66 8.08 -7.23
N GLY A 178 29.22 7.42 -8.26
CA GLY A 178 29.41 5.96 -8.27
C GLY A 178 28.32 5.19 -9.01
N PHE A 179 27.45 5.89 -9.72
CA PHE A 179 26.38 5.36 -10.55
C PHE A 179 26.22 6.20 -11.82
N ASP A 180 26.08 5.55 -12.97
CA ASP A 180 25.85 6.25 -14.25
C ASP A 180 24.37 6.61 -14.42
N TRP A 181 23.95 7.70 -13.78
CA TRP A 181 22.58 8.22 -13.82
C TRP A 181 22.08 8.50 -15.23
N SER A 182 22.95 9.03 -16.11
CA SER A 182 22.57 9.32 -17.49
C SER A 182 22.25 8.02 -18.21
N ARG A 183 23.13 7.02 -18.14
CA ARG A 183 22.89 5.69 -18.73
C ARG A 183 21.61 5.07 -18.20
N TYR A 184 21.40 5.09 -16.88
CA TYR A 184 20.21 4.50 -16.27
C TYR A 184 18.91 5.19 -16.72
N ILE A 185 18.79 6.50 -16.54
CA ILE A 185 17.58 7.24 -16.87
C ILE A 185 17.28 7.17 -18.38
N HIS A 186 18.27 7.44 -19.23
CA HIS A 186 18.10 7.32 -20.68
C HIS A 186 17.76 5.89 -21.10
N GLY A 187 18.38 4.88 -20.48
CA GLY A 187 18.10 3.47 -20.75
C GLY A 187 16.67 3.08 -20.40
N ILE A 188 16.13 3.55 -19.26
CA ILE A 188 14.75 3.31 -18.87
C ILE A 188 13.76 3.98 -19.82
N PHE A 189 13.98 5.25 -20.17
CA PHE A 189 13.07 5.97 -21.08
C PHE A 189 13.22 5.57 -22.56
N SER A 190 14.31 4.85 -22.89
CA SER A 190 14.52 4.20 -24.20
C SER A 190 13.92 2.79 -24.28
N ILE A 191 13.25 2.30 -23.23
CA ILE A 191 12.52 1.02 -23.30
C ILE A 191 11.51 1.08 -24.45
N GLU A 192 11.50 0.02 -25.25
CA GLU A 192 10.63 -0.13 -26.40
C GLU A 192 9.17 0.18 -26.04
N GLY A 193 8.56 1.08 -26.81
CA GLY A 193 7.18 1.51 -26.61
C GLY A 193 7.02 2.77 -25.75
N VAL A 194 8.03 3.24 -25.01
CA VAL A 194 7.96 4.49 -24.22
C VAL A 194 8.13 5.72 -25.12
N ASN A 195 9.20 5.75 -25.92
CA ASN A 195 9.54 6.81 -26.88
C ASN A 195 9.59 8.23 -26.27
N ILE A 196 10.16 8.37 -25.07
CA ILE A 196 10.38 9.67 -24.42
C ILE A 196 11.88 9.94 -24.37
N THR A 197 12.29 11.12 -24.82
CA THR A 197 13.66 11.60 -24.60
C THR A 197 13.69 12.41 -23.30
N MET A 198 14.65 12.08 -22.43
CA MET A 198 14.92 12.83 -21.20
C MET A 198 16.09 13.77 -21.43
N GLU A 199 15.87 15.07 -21.26
CA GLU A 199 16.94 16.06 -21.34
C GLU A 199 17.68 16.20 -20.00
N ASN A 200 18.96 16.51 -20.05
CA ASN A 200 19.81 16.67 -18.86
C ASN A 200 19.38 17.82 -17.93
N GLU A 201 18.62 18.77 -18.48
CA GLU A 201 18.03 19.93 -17.80
C GLU A 201 16.72 19.60 -17.06
N GLU A 202 16.10 18.46 -17.34
CA GLU A 202 14.89 18.02 -16.66
C GLU A 202 15.17 17.65 -15.21
N HIS A 203 14.11 17.71 -14.39
CA HIS A 203 14.20 17.42 -12.97
C HIS A 203 13.64 16.04 -12.65
N VAL A 204 14.22 15.44 -11.62
CA VAL A 204 13.70 14.27 -10.92
C VAL A 204 13.51 14.65 -9.44
N ILE A 205 12.55 14.00 -8.78
CA ILE A 205 12.31 14.15 -7.34
C ILE A 205 13.02 12.99 -6.64
N VAL A 206 14.07 13.30 -5.88
CA VAL A 206 14.80 12.31 -5.09
C VAL A 206 14.22 12.27 -3.69
N VAL A 207 13.56 11.17 -3.33
CA VAL A 207 12.76 11.09 -2.10
C VAL A 207 13.65 11.06 -0.86
N VAL A 208 14.71 10.25 -0.88
CA VAL A 208 15.69 10.11 0.22
C VAL A 208 17.14 10.24 -0.27
N PRO A 209 17.66 11.47 -0.48
CA PRO A 209 19.01 11.70 -0.98
C PRO A 209 20.11 10.94 -0.22
N ALA A 210 20.05 10.92 1.11
CA ALA A 210 21.07 10.29 1.96
C ALA A 210 21.18 8.77 1.78
N TYR A 211 20.12 8.10 1.31
CA TYR A 211 20.15 6.68 0.99
C TYR A 211 21.07 6.41 -0.20
N PHE A 212 20.95 7.18 -1.28
CA PHE A 212 21.72 6.99 -2.51
C PHE A 212 23.22 7.22 -2.33
N GLU A 213 23.61 8.22 -1.53
CA GLU A 213 25.02 8.43 -1.19
C GLU A 213 25.65 7.20 -0.51
N LYS A 214 24.89 6.54 0.37
CA LYS A 214 25.35 5.35 1.09
C LYS A 214 25.28 4.10 0.22
N LEU A 215 24.23 3.97 -0.59
CA LEU A 215 24.00 2.83 -1.47
C LEU A 215 25.12 2.66 -2.48
N PHE A 216 25.51 3.71 -3.21
CA PHE A 216 26.55 3.57 -4.25
C PHE A 216 27.95 3.33 -3.65
N LYS A 217 28.22 3.88 -2.45
CA LYS A 217 29.43 3.52 -1.69
C LYS A 217 29.43 2.06 -1.25
N LEU A 218 28.28 1.50 -0.90
CA LEU A 218 28.12 0.09 -0.54
C LEU A 218 28.29 -0.81 -1.76
N ILE A 219 27.63 -0.48 -2.88
CA ILE A 219 27.74 -1.21 -4.16
C ILE A 219 29.19 -1.26 -4.64
N ALA A 220 29.91 -0.13 -4.63
CA ALA A 220 31.31 -0.08 -5.07
C ALA A 220 32.27 -0.98 -4.25
N LYS A 221 31.90 -1.31 -3.00
CA LYS A 221 32.68 -2.17 -2.10
C LYS A 221 32.22 -3.62 -2.09
N THR A 222 31.10 -3.93 -2.74
CA THR A 222 30.48 -5.27 -2.69
C THR A 222 30.84 -6.05 -3.95
N PRO A 223 31.22 -7.34 -3.85
CA PRO A 223 31.43 -8.18 -5.01
C PRO A 223 30.19 -8.20 -5.92
N ALA A 224 30.40 -8.04 -7.23
CA ALA A 224 29.33 -8.08 -8.23
C ALA A 224 28.45 -9.34 -8.11
N ARG A 225 29.06 -10.49 -7.75
CA ARG A 225 28.34 -11.75 -7.53
C ARG A 225 27.26 -11.63 -6.46
N ASP A 226 27.54 -10.94 -5.36
CA ASP A 226 26.60 -10.81 -4.24
C ASP A 226 25.44 -9.87 -4.60
N ILE A 227 25.75 -8.76 -5.30
CA ILE A 227 24.75 -7.82 -5.81
C ILE A 227 23.81 -8.51 -6.81
N VAL A 228 24.36 -9.26 -7.77
CA VAL A 228 23.54 -9.97 -8.77
C VAL A 228 22.75 -11.10 -8.12
N ASN A 229 23.33 -11.83 -7.15
CA ASN A 229 22.58 -12.84 -6.41
C ASN A 229 21.40 -12.24 -5.63
N TYR A 230 21.55 -11.04 -5.05
CA TYR A 230 20.47 -10.31 -4.40
C TYR A 230 19.37 -9.93 -5.40
N ILE A 231 19.72 -9.23 -6.49
CA ILE A 231 18.77 -8.81 -7.52
C ILE A 231 17.99 -10.02 -8.06
N MET A 232 18.70 -11.06 -8.46
CA MET A 232 18.08 -12.28 -8.98
C MET A 232 17.23 -12.99 -7.93
N TRP A 233 17.63 -12.99 -6.66
CA TRP A 233 16.79 -13.57 -5.60
C TRP A 233 15.46 -12.83 -5.44
N ILE A 234 15.44 -11.50 -5.48
CA ILE A 234 14.20 -10.71 -5.47
C ILE A 234 13.31 -11.09 -6.67
N GLU A 235 13.88 -11.16 -7.87
CA GLU A 235 13.16 -11.54 -9.08
C GLU A 235 12.57 -12.96 -9.02
N ILE A 236 13.38 -13.93 -8.59
CA ILE A 236 12.98 -15.34 -8.51
C ILE A 236 11.93 -15.52 -7.42
N LYS A 237 12.11 -14.91 -6.25
CA LYS A 237 11.16 -14.99 -5.15
C LYS A 237 9.76 -14.53 -5.59
N GLY A 238 9.68 -13.45 -6.36
CA GLY A 238 8.42 -12.93 -6.92
C GLY A 238 7.76 -13.82 -7.99
N LYS A 239 8.42 -14.89 -8.45
CA LYS A 239 7.89 -15.81 -9.48
C LYS A 239 7.68 -17.25 -8.99
N ILE A 240 8.01 -17.55 -7.73
CA ILE A 240 7.84 -18.89 -7.15
C ILE A 240 6.40 -19.39 -7.23
N PHE A 241 5.41 -18.49 -7.19
CA PHE A 241 3.99 -18.85 -7.34
C PHE A 241 3.68 -19.62 -8.64
N PHE A 242 4.43 -19.36 -9.72
CA PHE A 242 4.25 -19.99 -11.03
C PHE A 242 5.00 -21.33 -11.18
N LEU A 243 5.62 -21.83 -10.11
CA LEU A 243 6.42 -23.05 -10.12
C LEU A 243 5.63 -24.25 -9.56
N PRO A 244 6.10 -25.49 -9.82
CA PRO A 244 5.53 -26.71 -9.26
C PRO A 244 5.34 -26.66 -7.75
N GLU A 245 4.39 -27.44 -7.26
CA GLU A 245 4.05 -27.48 -5.83
C GLU A 245 5.27 -27.81 -4.95
N SER A 246 6.12 -28.72 -5.41
CA SER A 246 7.36 -29.12 -4.72
C SER A 246 8.28 -27.95 -4.41
N ILE A 247 8.31 -26.92 -5.27
CA ILE A 247 9.12 -25.71 -5.07
C ILE A 247 8.38 -24.69 -4.22
N ARG A 248 7.07 -24.49 -4.45
CA ARG A 248 6.25 -23.56 -3.64
C ARG A 248 6.27 -23.91 -2.17
N GLN A 249 6.26 -25.21 -1.87
CA GLN A 249 6.28 -25.73 -0.51
C GLN A 249 7.59 -25.47 0.25
N LEU A 250 8.68 -25.11 -0.44
CA LEU A 250 9.93 -24.68 0.21
C LEU A 250 9.79 -23.34 0.94
N SER A 251 8.73 -22.56 0.65
CA SER A 251 8.43 -21.32 1.38
C SER A 251 7.85 -21.53 2.77
N LYS A 252 7.34 -22.73 3.10
CA LYS A 252 6.62 -23.02 4.35
C LYS A 252 7.37 -22.56 5.60
N GLY A 253 8.67 -22.86 5.70
CA GLY A 253 9.48 -22.50 6.86
C GLY A 253 9.55 -20.98 7.07
N TYR A 254 9.76 -20.24 5.99
CA TYR A 254 9.77 -18.77 6.01
C TYR A 254 8.38 -18.19 6.27
N GLN A 255 7.32 -18.73 5.65
CA GLN A 255 5.93 -18.31 5.87
C GLN A 255 5.49 -18.52 7.32
N LYS A 256 5.88 -19.65 7.94
CA LYS A 256 5.63 -19.92 9.34
C LYS A 256 6.37 -18.95 10.26
N ALA A 257 7.64 -18.67 9.98
CA ALA A 257 8.43 -17.75 10.77
C ALA A 257 7.88 -16.31 10.70
N LEU A 258 7.45 -15.87 9.52
CA LEU A 258 7.01 -14.49 9.28
C LEU A 258 5.54 -14.24 9.63
N TYR A 259 4.63 -15.16 9.28
CA TYR A 259 3.17 -14.98 9.41
C TYR A 259 2.52 -15.96 10.40
N GLY A 260 3.25 -16.97 10.87
CA GLY A 260 2.71 -18.00 11.76
C GLY A 260 1.80 -19.02 11.06
N THR A 261 1.78 -19.03 9.71
CA THR A 261 0.97 -19.97 8.92
C THR A 261 1.73 -21.25 8.59
N ASP A 262 1.07 -22.40 8.75
CA ASP A 262 1.59 -23.71 8.34
C ASP A 262 1.15 -24.12 6.92
N VAL A 263 0.26 -23.33 6.31
CA VAL A 263 -0.35 -23.62 5.01
C VAL A 263 -0.04 -22.52 4.00
N THR A 264 0.33 -22.93 2.79
CA THR A 264 0.40 -22.05 1.63
C THR A 264 -1.02 -21.72 1.17
N PRO A 265 -1.31 -20.49 0.71
CA PRO A 265 -2.62 -20.14 0.18
C PRO A 265 -3.08 -21.10 -0.91
N ALA A 266 -4.38 -21.38 -0.96
CA ALA A 266 -4.97 -22.18 -2.03
C ALA A 266 -4.67 -21.52 -3.38
N ARG A 267 -4.28 -22.32 -4.37
CA ARG A 267 -3.80 -21.79 -5.65
C ARG A 267 -4.83 -20.90 -6.34
N TRP A 268 -6.10 -21.30 -6.33
CA TRP A 268 -7.19 -20.51 -6.93
C TRP A 268 -7.26 -19.09 -6.34
N ASN A 269 -7.03 -18.94 -5.02
CA ASN A 269 -7.10 -17.65 -4.34
C ASN A 269 -5.98 -16.73 -4.83
N SER A 270 -4.76 -17.26 -4.94
CA SER A 270 -3.64 -16.52 -5.54
C SER A 270 -3.88 -16.18 -7.01
N CYS A 271 -4.47 -17.09 -7.81
CA CYS A 271 -4.84 -16.79 -9.20
C CYS A 271 -5.84 -15.63 -9.29
N VAL A 272 -6.88 -15.63 -8.45
CA VAL A 272 -7.87 -14.54 -8.39
C VAL A 272 -7.21 -13.21 -8.07
N ASN A 273 -6.33 -13.16 -7.07
CA ASN A 273 -5.61 -11.94 -6.71
C ASN A 273 -4.68 -11.47 -7.83
N THR A 274 -3.89 -12.36 -8.44
CA THR A 274 -3.03 -12.00 -9.58
C THR A 274 -3.83 -11.40 -10.74
N ILE A 275 -5.02 -11.92 -11.03
CA ILE A 275 -5.88 -11.40 -12.11
C ILE A 275 -6.53 -10.08 -11.69
N LYS A 276 -6.94 -9.93 -10.43
CA LYS A 276 -7.45 -8.67 -9.88
C LYS A 276 -6.42 -7.56 -10.02
N ASP A 277 -5.15 -7.82 -9.68
CA ASP A 277 -4.07 -6.85 -9.79
C ASP A 277 -3.72 -6.56 -11.27
N ALA A 278 -3.76 -7.59 -12.12
CA ALA A 278 -3.45 -7.43 -13.53
C ALA A 278 -4.54 -6.70 -14.32
N MET A 279 -5.81 -6.94 -13.97
CA MET A 279 -6.98 -6.51 -14.72
C MET A 279 -8.08 -5.95 -13.80
N PRO A 280 -7.78 -4.91 -12.99
CA PRO A 280 -8.67 -4.46 -11.91
C PRO A 280 -10.03 -3.97 -12.41
N THR A 281 -10.09 -3.31 -13.56
CA THR A 281 -11.34 -2.82 -14.16
C THR A 281 -12.19 -3.97 -14.70
N ALA A 282 -11.57 -5.00 -15.29
CA ALA A 282 -12.30 -6.15 -15.82
C ALA A 282 -12.87 -7.03 -14.69
N VAL A 283 -12.08 -7.30 -13.64
CA VAL A 283 -12.56 -8.01 -12.45
C VAL A 283 -13.62 -7.19 -11.70
N GLY A 284 -13.41 -5.87 -11.58
CA GLY A 284 -14.37 -4.96 -10.99
C GLY A 284 -15.72 -4.99 -11.71
N LYS A 285 -15.73 -5.10 -13.05
CA LYS A 285 -16.95 -5.30 -13.82
C LYS A 285 -17.70 -6.58 -13.43
N LEU A 286 -16.99 -7.71 -13.39
CA LEU A 286 -17.62 -8.98 -13.03
C LEU A 286 -18.22 -8.92 -11.62
N PHE A 287 -17.49 -8.34 -10.67
CA PHE A 287 -17.97 -8.17 -9.30
C PHE A 287 -19.21 -7.27 -9.23
N VAL A 288 -19.17 -6.11 -9.88
CA VAL A 288 -20.28 -5.15 -9.84
C VAL A 288 -21.53 -5.70 -10.52
N ASP A 289 -21.39 -6.42 -11.62
CA ASP A 289 -22.55 -7.01 -12.32
C ASP A 289 -23.23 -8.13 -11.53
N GLU A 290 -22.50 -8.81 -10.63
CA GLU A 290 -22.99 -9.94 -9.84
C GLU A 290 -23.44 -9.54 -8.42
N ALA A 291 -22.69 -8.66 -7.76
CA ALA A 291 -22.73 -8.49 -6.30
C ALA A 291 -23.01 -7.06 -5.81
N PHE A 292 -23.11 -6.06 -6.69
CA PHE A 292 -23.29 -4.67 -6.26
C PHE A 292 -24.70 -4.13 -6.56
N ASP A 293 -25.31 -3.54 -5.54
CA ASP A 293 -26.61 -2.86 -5.64
C ASP A 293 -26.41 -1.36 -5.91
N GLU A 294 -27.02 -0.84 -6.98
CA GLU A 294 -26.97 0.58 -7.34
C GLU A 294 -27.62 1.49 -6.28
N GLU A 295 -28.53 0.97 -5.45
CA GLU A 295 -29.10 1.73 -4.34
C GLU A 295 -28.03 2.08 -3.28
N ALA A 296 -27.06 1.17 -3.05
CA ALA A 296 -25.94 1.42 -2.15
C ALA A 296 -25.15 2.67 -2.52
N LYS A 297 -24.99 2.92 -3.83
CA LYS A 297 -24.28 4.10 -4.34
C LYS A 297 -24.99 5.41 -3.99
N LYS A 298 -26.32 5.45 -4.08
CA LYS A 298 -27.12 6.66 -3.77
C LYS A 298 -27.12 6.96 -2.27
N ASN A 299 -27.26 5.92 -1.46
CA ASN A 299 -27.30 6.07 0.00
C ASN A 299 -25.92 6.45 0.55
N ALA A 300 -24.84 5.91 -0.03
CA ALA A 300 -23.47 6.35 0.30
C ALA A 300 -23.24 7.84 -0.02
N ASP A 301 -23.78 8.37 -1.14
CA ASP A 301 -23.70 9.81 -1.43
C ASP A 301 -24.40 10.65 -0.35
N GLU A 302 -25.58 10.22 0.12
CA GLU A 302 -26.27 10.90 1.22
C GLU A 302 -25.45 10.88 2.52
N LEU A 303 -24.89 9.72 2.89
CA LEU A 303 -24.01 9.60 4.05
C LEU A 303 -22.83 10.57 3.93
N ILE A 304 -22.12 10.59 2.80
CA ILE A 304 -20.99 11.51 2.58
C ILE A 304 -21.42 12.97 2.76
N ARG A 305 -22.60 13.39 2.29
CA ARG A 305 -23.09 14.76 2.51
C ARG A 305 -23.33 15.05 4.00
N ASN A 306 -23.96 14.14 4.73
CA ASN A 306 -24.25 14.31 6.16
C ASN A 306 -22.96 14.34 7.00
N LEU A 307 -22.00 13.49 6.65
CA LEU A 307 -20.67 13.42 7.27
C LEU A 307 -19.87 14.70 6.99
N ARG A 308 -19.79 15.15 5.72
CA ARG A 308 -19.15 16.42 5.36
C ARG A 308 -19.73 17.62 6.11
N GLU A 309 -21.05 17.66 6.30
CA GLU A 309 -21.70 18.71 7.09
C GLU A 309 -21.27 18.64 8.57
N SER A 310 -21.22 17.44 9.15
CA SER A 310 -20.72 17.19 10.51
C SER A 310 -19.26 17.63 10.69
N PHE A 311 -18.38 17.28 9.74
CA PHE A 311 -16.99 17.72 9.75
C PHE A 311 -16.89 19.25 9.67
N SER A 312 -17.66 19.88 8.79
CA SER A 312 -17.67 21.34 8.65
C SER A 312 -18.03 22.06 9.96
N GLU A 313 -18.99 21.51 10.73
CA GLU A 313 -19.34 22.00 12.07
C GLU A 313 -18.22 21.73 13.10
N MET A 314 -17.56 20.58 13.03
CA MET A 314 -16.38 20.27 13.84
C MET A 314 -15.24 21.28 13.61
N LEU A 315 -14.95 21.62 12.35
CA LEU A 315 -13.97 22.66 12.00
C LEU A 315 -14.37 24.04 12.54
N ALA A 316 -15.64 24.42 12.39
CA ALA A 316 -16.13 25.71 12.88
C ALA A 316 -15.96 25.84 14.41
N GLY A 317 -16.29 24.77 15.15
CA GLY A 317 -16.20 24.69 16.61
C GLY A 317 -14.79 24.44 17.17
N ASN A 318 -13.79 24.20 16.32
CA ASN A 318 -12.43 23.85 16.75
C ASN A 318 -11.74 25.02 17.50
N GLU A 319 -11.33 24.85 18.74
CA GLU A 319 -10.81 25.98 19.55
C GLU A 319 -9.32 26.27 19.33
N TRP A 320 -8.54 25.31 18.80
CA TRP A 320 -7.10 25.49 18.63
C TRP A 320 -6.73 26.20 17.32
N MET A 321 -7.63 26.21 16.33
CA MET A 321 -7.46 26.90 15.05
C MET A 321 -7.97 28.35 15.07
N ASP A 322 -7.28 29.24 14.35
CA ASP A 322 -7.78 30.59 14.11
C ASP A 322 -8.89 30.62 13.04
N ALA A 323 -9.66 31.71 12.99
CA ALA A 323 -10.80 31.85 12.08
C ALA A 323 -10.41 31.76 10.60
N LYS A 324 -9.22 32.21 10.22
CA LYS A 324 -8.75 32.19 8.83
C LYS A 324 -8.42 30.76 8.41
N THR A 325 -7.69 30.00 9.23
CA THR A 325 -7.39 28.60 8.91
C THR A 325 -8.64 27.75 8.87
N LYS A 326 -9.63 27.99 9.75
CA LYS A 326 -10.93 27.29 9.68
C LYS A 326 -11.62 27.46 8.34
N ILE A 327 -11.66 28.68 7.80
CA ILE A 327 -12.27 28.96 6.48
C ILE A 327 -11.54 28.18 5.39
N ILE A 328 -10.21 28.21 5.36
CA ILE A 328 -9.43 27.50 4.33
C ILE A 328 -9.59 25.97 4.47
N ALA A 329 -9.66 25.45 5.69
CA ALA A 329 -9.93 24.02 5.93
C ALA A 329 -11.34 23.63 5.46
N GLN A 330 -12.34 24.47 5.68
CA GLN A 330 -13.70 24.27 5.15
C GLN A 330 -13.74 24.33 3.63
N GLU A 331 -12.98 25.23 2.99
CA GLU A 331 -12.84 25.27 1.53
C GLU A 331 -12.25 23.97 0.98
N LYS A 332 -11.20 23.43 1.63
CA LYS A 332 -10.62 22.13 1.27
C LYS A 332 -11.64 21.00 1.43
N LEU A 333 -12.32 20.92 2.57
CA LEU A 333 -13.35 19.91 2.86
C LEU A 333 -14.50 19.94 1.83
N ALA A 334 -14.93 21.14 1.46
CA ALA A 334 -16.05 21.36 0.54
C ALA A 334 -15.79 20.78 -0.86
N VAL A 335 -14.52 20.72 -1.28
CA VAL A 335 -14.14 20.24 -2.61
C VAL A 335 -13.55 18.82 -2.62
N ILE A 336 -13.55 18.11 -1.47
CA ILE A 336 -13.22 16.68 -1.45
C ILE A 336 -14.19 15.93 -2.35
N TYR A 337 -13.68 15.32 -3.42
CA TYR A 337 -14.51 14.66 -4.42
C TYR A 337 -14.68 13.15 -4.13
N PRO A 338 -15.93 12.65 -4.01
CA PRO A 338 -16.18 11.25 -3.69
C PRO A 338 -16.26 10.35 -4.95
N LYS A 339 -15.55 9.23 -4.93
CA LYS A 339 -15.62 8.12 -5.87
C LYS A 339 -16.32 6.93 -5.21
N ILE A 340 -17.55 6.59 -5.65
CA ILE A 340 -18.41 5.60 -4.97
C ILE A 340 -18.74 4.41 -5.89
N GLY A 341 -18.51 3.19 -5.39
CA GLY A 341 -18.78 1.92 -6.03
C GLY A 341 -17.76 1.58 -7.12
N TYR A 342 -17.83 2.26 -8.26
CA TYR A 342 -17.03 1.96 -9.44
C TYR A 342 -17.01 3.14 -10.44
N PRO A 343 -15.97 3.26 -11.30
CA PRO A 343 -15.93 4.27 -12.36
C PRO A 343 -16.90 3.93 -13.50
N ALA A 344 -17.41 4.93 -14.21
CA ALA A 344 -18.35 4.74 -15.32
C ALA A 344 -17.83 3.77 -16.41
N SER A 345 -16.52 3.69 -16.61
CA SER A 345 -15.87 2.77 -17.55
C SER A 345 -16.16 1.29 -17.27
N VAL A 346 -16.43 0.90 -16.02
CA VAL A 346 -16.74 -0.49 -15.63
C VAL A 346 -18.01 -1.02 -16.31
N LYS A 347 -18.96 -0.14 -16.65
CA LYS A 347 -20.19 -0.52 -17.38
C LYS A 347 -20.02 -0.48 -18.90
N ASN A 348 -18.87 -0.02 -19.43
CA ASN A 348 -18.61 0.11 -20.86
C ASN A 348 -17.60 -0.96 -21.34
N ASN A 349 -18.09 -1.97 -22.06
CA ASN A 349 -17.27 -3.07 -22.59
C ASN A 349 -16.18 -2.62 -23.56
N THR A 350 -16.46 -1.61 -24.39
CA THR A 350 -15.51 -1.07 -25.37
C THR A 350 -14.37 -0.35 -24.67
N ALA A 351 -14.68 0.47 -23.67
CA ALA A 351 -13.64 1.14 -22.87
C ALA A 351 -12.74 0.13 -22.14
N ILE A 352 -13.32 -0.98 -21.63
CA ILE A 352 -12.53 -2.07 -21.03
C ILE A 352 -11.66 -2.76 -22.09
N ASP A 353 -12.17 -3.01 -23.30
CA ASP A 353 -11.36 -3.57 -24.40
C ASP A 353 -10.17 -2.69 -24.74
N GLU A 354 -10.38 -1.38 -24.83
CA GLU A 354 -9.32 -0.41 -25.12
C GLU A 354 -8.25 -0.37 -24.03
N ILE A 355 -8.63 -0.49 -22.76
CA ILE A 355 -7.67 -0.54 -21.64
C ILE A 355 -6.72 -1.73 -21.81
N TYR A 356 -7.20 -2.90 -22.25
CA TYR A 356 -6.40 -4.14 -22.27
C TYR A 356 -6.00 -4.61 -23.68
N ASN A 357 -6.14 -3.79 -24.71
CA ASN A 357 -5.92 -4.19 -26.10
C ASN A 357 -4.46 -4.57 -26.43
N ASP A 358 -3.52 -4.06 -25.64
CA ASP A 358 -2.08 -4.25 -25.77
C ASP A 358 -1.52 -5.29 -24.77
N LEU A 359 -2.40 -5.93 -23.98
CA LEU A 359 -2.01 -7.02 -23.10
C LEU A 359 -1.89 -8.34 -23.88
N LEU A 360 -0.65 -8.81 -24.04
CA LEU A 360 -0.37 -10.09 -24.67
C LEU A 360 -0.57 -11.26 -23.69
N VAL A 361 -1.68 -11.99 -23.87
CA VAL A 361 -1.97 -13.24 -23.15
C VAL A 361 -1.46 -14.43 -23.97
N VAL A 362 -0.68 -15.29 -23.33
CA VAL A 362 -0.11 -16.49 -23.97
C VAL A 362 -0.78 -17.72 -23.38
N GLU A 363 -1.69 -18.33 -24.15
CA GLU A 363 -2.51 -19.45 -23.67
C GLU A 363 -1.61 -20.56 -23.13
N GLY A 364 -1.89 -20.94 -21.89
CA GLY A 364 -1.20 -22.05 -21.27
C GLY A 364 0.21 -21.75 -20.77
N LYS A 365 0.59 -20.47 -20.68
CA LYS A 365 1.86 -20.01 -20.10
C LYS A 365 1.62 -18.85 -19.13
N ALA A 366 1.18 -19.20 -17.91
CA ALA A 366 0.85 -18.23 -16.85
C ALA A 366 1.99 -17.25 -16.55
N MET A 367 3.22 -17.74 -16.37
CA MET A 367 4.37 -16.91 -16.04
C MET A 367 4.72 -15.93 -17.16
N GLU A 368 4.69 -16.38 -18.42
CA GLU A 368 4.96 -15.53 -19.59
C GLU A 368 3.91 -14.43 -19.74
N THR A 369 2.63 -14.78 -19.54
CA THR A 369 1.54 -13.79 -19.53
C THR A 369 1.71 -12.76 -18.41
N TYR A 370 2.09 -13.20 -17.21
CA TYR A 370 2.35 -12.29 -16.09
C TYR A 370 3.54 -11.36 -16.37
N ILE A 371 4.61 -11.86 -16.98
CA ILE A 371 5.75 -11.05 -17.42
C ILE A 371 5.32 -10.02 -18.48
N ASN A 372 4.46 -10.39 -19.44
CA ASN A 372 3.93 -9.44 -20.42
C ASN A 372 3.10 -8.34 -19.75
N TYR A 373 2.29 -8.69 -18.74
CA TYR A 373 1.59 -7.72 -17.93
C TYR A 373 2.55 -6.75 -17.23
N LEU A 374 3.62 -7.25 -16.60
CA LEU A 374 4.61 -6.41 -15.93
C LEU A 374 5.31 -5.45 -16.91
N LYS A 375 5.78 -5.96 -18.06
CA LYS A 375 6.38 -5.14 -19.14
C LYS A 375 5.44 -4.03 -19.60
N ARG A 376 4.16 -4.36 -19.80
CA ARG A 376 3.13 -3.38 -20.15
C ARG A 376 2.98 -2.32 -19.06
N GLY A 377 3.00 -2.72 -17.79
CA GLY A 377 2.96 -1.82 -16.63
C GLY A 377 4.07 -0.76 -16.66
N VAL A 378 5.32 -1.18 -16.94
CA VAL A 378 6.48 -0.28 -17.07
C VAL A 378 6.23 0.78 -18.15
N VAL A 379 5.85 0.34 -19.35
CA VAL A 379 5.62 1.24 -20.49
C VAL A 379 4.48 2.22 -20.21
N HIS A 380 3.41 1.73 -19.58
CA HIS A 380 2.27 2.56 -19.21
C HIS A 380 2.65 3.61 -18.17
N ASN A 381 3.36 3.22 -17.11
CA ASN A 381 3.83 4.14 -16.07
C ASN A 381 4.74 5.24 -16.67
N LEU A 382 5.77 4.86 -17.42
CA LEU A 382 6.74 5.83 -17.97
C LEU A 382 6.09 6.80 -18.97
N LYS A 383 5.08 6.36 -19.72
CA LYS A 383 4.32 7.22 -20.64
C LYS A 383 3.50 8.31 -19.96
N GLU A 384 3.15 8.14 -18.69
CA GLU A 384 2.41 9.17 -17.95
C GLU A 384 3.21 10.46 -17.81
N LEU A 385 4.55 10.42 -17.91
CA LEU A 385 5.43 11.57 -17.68
C LEU A 385 5.07 12.79 -18.56
N ARG A 386 4.61 12.55 -19.80
CA ARG A 386 4.23 13.60 -20.74
C ARG A 386 2.72 13.79 -20.86
N LYS A 387 1.92 13.09 -20.05
CA LYS A 387 0.47 13.22 -20.01
C LYS A 387 0.06 14.12 -18.85
N LYS A 388 -1.11 14.75 -19.00
CA LYS A 388 -1.81 15.39 -17.90
C LYS A 388 -2.34 14.31 -16.96
N THR A 389 -2.33 14.57 -15.65
CA THR A 389 -2.97 13.70 -14.67
C THR A 389 -4.46 13.54 -14.93
N ASP A 390 -4.93 12.29 -15.02
CA ASP A 390 -6.35 11.95 -15.13
C ASP A 390 -6.96 11.77 -13.73
N LYS A 391 -7.54 12.86 -13.20
CA LYS A 391 -8.18 12.88 -11.88
C LYS A 391 -9.43 12.00 -11.78
N THR A 392 -9.92 11.43 -12.90
CA THR A 392 -11.06 10.50 -12.90
C THR A 392 -10.64 9.05 -12.66
N ARG A 393 -9.34 8.74 -12.76
CA ARG A 393 -8.78 7.39 -12.62
C ARG A 393 -8.95 6.86 -11.21
N TRP A 394 -9.34 5.60 -11.07
CA TRP A 394 -9.40 4.93 -9.78
C TRP A 394 -8.06 4.29 -9.45
N SER A 395 -7.65 4.36 -8.18
CA SER A 395 -6.43 3.75 -7.68
C SER A 395 -6.51 2.24 -7.57
N ASP A 396 -7.72 1.68 -7.38
CA ASP A 396 -7.95 0.25 -7.19
C ASP A 396 -9.25 -0.24 -7.86
N SER A 397 -9.44 -1.56 -7.91
CA SER A 397 -10.61 -2.26 -8.42
C SER A 397 -11.86 -1.98 -7.58
N ALA A 398 -13.02 -1.94 -8.26
CA ALA A 398 -14.32 -1.93 -7.59
C ALA A 398 -14.54 -3.16 -6.67
N ALA A 399 -13.84 -4.26 -6.92
CA ALA A 399 -13.92 -5.49 -6.12
C ALA A 399 -13.04 -5.47 -4.85
N THR A 400 -12.48 -4.32 -4.47
CA THR A 400 -11.69 -4.17 -3.25
C THR A 400 -12.58 -3.94 -2.03
N VAL A 401 -12.26 -4.61 -0.93
CA VAL A 401 -12.84 -4.34 0.40
C VAL A 401 -11.87 -3.42 1.15
N ASN A 402 -11.93 -2.13 0.87
CA ASN A 402 -11.12 -1.08 1.50
C ASN A 402 -11.71 0.31 1.18
N ALA A 403 -11.13 1.38 1.70
CA ALA A 403 -11.38 2.76 1.28
C ALA A 403 -10.05 3.54 1.23
N PHE A 404 -10.05 4.69 0.56
CA PHE A 404 -8.82 5.46 0.32
C PHE A 404 -9.05 6.96 0.23
N TYR A 405 -8.10 7.74 0.74
CA TYR A 405 -7.91 9.16 0.45
C TYR A 405 -6.67 9.38 -0.44
N SER A 406 -6.80 10.24 -1.44
CA SER A 406 -5.69 10.69 -2.29
C SER A 406 -5.41 12.17 -2.05
N PRO A 407 -4.27 12.55 -1.43
CA PRO A 407 -3.93 13.94 -1.17
C PRO A 407 -3.79 14.79 -2.44
N GLY A 408 -3.06 14.27 -3.44
CA GLY A 408 -2.79 14.99 -4.69
C GLY A 408 -4.02 15.14 -5.61
N GLU A 409 -5.08 14.36 -5.39
CA GLU A 409 -6.35 14.54 -6.08
C GLU A 409 -7.42 15.22 -5.22
N ASN A 410 -7.19 15.30 -3.90
CA ASN A 410 -8.17 15.64 -2.86
C ASN A 410 -9.47 14.83 -2.98
N GLN A 411 -9.34 13.50 -2.98
CA GLN A 411 -10.43 12.57 -3.27
C GLN A 411 -10.56 11.44 -2.26
N ILE A 412 -11.79 11.01 -2.02
CA ILE A 412 -12.13 9.83 -1.21
C ILE A 412 -12.75 8.76 -2.11
N THR A 413 -12.30 7.51 -1.98
CA THR A 413 -12.73 6.39 -2.84
C THR A 413 -13.28 5.24 -1.99
N PHE A 414 -14.51 4.82 -2.29
CA PHE A 414 -15.20 3.69 -1.66
C PHE A 414 -15.60 2.69 -2.76
N PRO A 415 -14.75 1.68 -3.06
CA PRO A 415 -15.07 0.60 -3.98
C PRO A 415 -16.36 -0.14 -3.61
N ALA A 416 -17.00 -0.76 -4.59
CA ALA A 416 -18.22 -1.56 -4.40
C ALA A 416 -18.03 -2.66 -3.34
N GLY A 417 -16.82 -3.23 -3.24
CA GLY A 417 -16.49 -4.28 -2.28
C GLY A 417 -16.56 -3.86 -0.81
N ILE A 418 -16.43 -2.58 -0.43
CA ILE A 418 -16.63 -2.18 0.98
C ILE A 418 -18.10 -1.86 1.32
N LEU A 419 -18.93 -1.62 0.32
CA LEU A 419 -20.34 -1.25 0.48
C LEU A 419 -21.25 -2.47 0.71
N GLN A 420 -20.91 -3.27 1.72
CA GLN A 420 -21.62 -4.48 2.15
C GLN A 420 -21.56 -4.65 3.67
N PRO A 421 -22.37 -5.54 4.28
CA PRO A 421 -22.29 -5.81 5.72
C PRO A 421 -20.89 -6.28 6.15
N PRO A 422 -20.44 -5.91 7.37
CA PRO A 422 -21.15 -5.12 8.38
C PRO A 422 -21.08 -3.60 8.18
N PHE A 423 -20.33 -3.12 7.18
CA PHE A 423 -20.15 -1.68 6.93
C PHE A 423 -21.45 -1.01 6.50
N TYR A 424 -22.13 -1.59 5.51
CA TYR A 424 -23.32 -1.01 4.92
C TYR A 424 -24.35 -2.05 4.48
N ALA A 425 -25.61 -1.79 4.75
CA ALA A 425 -26.73 -2.39 4.04
C ALA A 425 -27.93 -1.42 4.01
N PRO A 426 -28.71 -1.38 2.92
CA PRO A 426 -29.92 -0.56 2.88
C PRO A 426 -30.98 -1.03 3.90
N SER A 427 -30.95 -2.32 4.27
CA SER A 427 -31.92 -2.94 5.18
C SER A 427 -31.52 -2.91 6.66
N GLN A 428 -30.30 -2.50 6.99
CA GLN A 428 -29.86 -2.43 8.39
C GLN A 428 -30.15 -1.06 9.01
N PRO A 429 -30.37 -0.95 10.34
CA PRO A 429 -30.59 0.33 10.98
C PRO A 429 -29.46 1.33 10.67
N ASN A 430 -29.83 2.60 10.54
CA ASN A 430 -28.89 3.67 10.26
C ASN A 430 -27.82 3.80 11.34
N SER A 431 -28.12 3.48 12.61
CA SER A 431 -27.07 3.41 13.64
C SER A 431 -25.90 2.51 13.25
N LEU A 432 -26.17 1.38 12.59
CA LEU A 432 -25.14 0.47 12.09
C LEU A 432 -24.46 1.05 10.84
N ASN A 433 -25.21 1.61 9.88
CA ASN A 433 -24.62 2.26 8.70
C ASN A 433 -23.67 3.41 9.07
N TYR A 434 -24.06 4.28 10.01
CA TYR A 434 -23.19 5.35 10.50
C TYR A 434 -22.00 4.80 11.30
N GLY A 435 -22.19 3.76 12.13
CA GLY A 435 -21.09 3.15 12.90
C GLY A 435 -20.13 2.31 12.04
N GLY A 436 -20.58 1.83 10.88
CA GLY A 436 -19.80 1.06 9.92
C GLY A 436 -19.24 1.95 8.81
N ILE A 437 -19.94 2.03 7.67
CA ILE A 437 -19.46 2.81 6.52
C ILE A 437 -19.38 4.32 6.81
N GLY A 438 -20.23 4.87 7.68
CA GLY A 438 -20.16 6.29 8.07
C GLY A 438 -18.86 6.60 8.80
N TYR A 439 -18.40 5.69 9.66
CA TYR A 439 -17.10 5.79 10.33
C TYR A 439 -15.95 5.73 9.32
N VAL A 440 -15.98 4.80 8.37
CA VAL A 440 -14.99 4.73 7.28
C VAL A 440 -15.00 6.00 6.42
N ILE A 441 -16.18 6.53 6.09
CA ILE A 441 -16.31 7.78 5.33
C ILE A 441 -15.66 8.96 6.06
N GLY A 442 -15.92 9.09 7.37
CA GLY A 442 -15.29 10.13 8.18
C GLY A 442 -13.78 9.94 8.33
N HIS A 443 -13.33 8.69 8.41
CA HIS A 443 -11.89 8.34 8.41
C HIS A 443 -11.21 8.87 7.14
N GLU A 444 -11.75 8.56 5.95
CA GLU A 444 -11.18 9.05 4.68
C GLU A 444 -11.26 10.58 4.52
N MET A 445 -12.32 11.23 5.03
CA MET A 445 -12.36 12.70 5.03
C MET A 445 -11.31 13.30 5.97
N THR A 446 -11.06 12.64 7.10
CA THR A 446 -10.06 13.08 8.09
C THR A 446 -8.63 12.94 7.57
N HIS A 447 -8.34 11.97 6.70
CA HIS A 447 -7.04 11.90 6.02
C HIS A 447 -6.68 13.17 5.26
N GLY A 448 -7.66 13.93 4.77
CA GLY A 448 -7.41 15.26 4.19
C GLY A 448 -6.81 16.28 5.16
N PHE A 449 -6.79 15.98 6.45
CA PHE A 449 -6.36 16.86 7.52
C PHE A 449 -5.45 16.15 8.54
N ASP A 450 -4.98 14.94 8.26
CA ASP A 450 -4.00 14.26 9.13
C ASP A 450 -2.60 14.89 9.04
N ASP A 451 -1.57 14.24 9.58
CA ASP A 451 -0.21 14.78 9.59
C ASP A 451 0.39 14.99 8.19
N THR A 452 -0.07 14.22 7.20
CA THR A 452 0.39 14.27 5.80
C THR A 452 -0.60 15.06 4.94
N GLY A 453 -1.88 14.72 4.96
CA GLY A 453 -2.91 15.34 4.13
C GLY A 453 -3.08 16.84 4.40
N ARG A 454 -2.83 17.31 5.63
CA ARG A 454 -2.81 18.76 5.92
C ARG A 454 -1.78 19.54 5.10
N MET A 455 -0.75 18.89 4.55
CA MET A 455 0.30 19.54 3.77
C MET A 455 -0.14 19.82 2.33
N TYR A 456 -1.26 19.24 1.90
CA TYR A 456 -1.84 19.42 0.57
C TYR A 456 -3.02 20.38 0.67
N ASP A 457 -3.12 21.32 -0.28
CA ASP A 457 -4.24 22.26 -0.35
C ASP A 457 -5.51 21.61 -0.91
N LYS A 458 -6.52 22.45 -1.20
CA LYS A 458 -7.80 22.03 -1.78
C LYS A 458 -7.70 21.47 -3.22
N ASP A 459 -6.64 21.83 -3.94
CA ASP A 459 -6.40 21.46 -5.34
C ASP A 459 -5.38 20.31 -5.47
N GLY A 460 -4.82 19.86 -4.34
CA GLY A 460 -3.85 18.76 -4.24
C GLY A 460 -2.38 19.21 -4.33
N ASN A 461 -2.07 20.49 -4.15
CA ASN A 461 -0.68 20.97 -4.15
C ASN A 461 -0.07 20.88 -2.76
N LEU A 462 1.09 20.22 -2.67
CA LEU A 462 1.97 20.20 -1.51
C LEU A 462 2.59 21.59 -1.29
N HIS A 463 2.08 22.31 -0.30
CA HIS A 463 2.67 23.53 0.21
C HIS A 463 2.10 23.88 1.58
N GLN A 464 2.86 24.60 2.40
CA GLN A 464 2.35 25.09 3.68
C GLN A 464 1.30 26.21 3.51
N TRP A 465 0.02 25.86 3.72
CA TRP A 465 -1.12 26.80 3.76
C TRP A 465 -1.59 27.14 5.19
N TRP A 466 -0.91 26.62 6.21
CA TRP A 466 -1.09 26.97 7.63
C TRP A 466 0.03 27.91 8.09
N THR A 467 -0.25 28.75 9.08
CA THR A 467 0.79 29.53 9.76
C THR A 467 1.63 28.60 10.66
N GLU A 468 2.86 29.00 10.97
CA GLU A 468 3.75 28.23 11.85
C GLU A 468 3.13 27.96 13.23
N ASP A 469 2.42 28.94 13.78
CA ASP A 469 1.71 28.82 15.06
C ASP A 469 0.64 27.72 15.01
N ILE A 470 -0.11 27.62 13.91
CA ILE A 470 -1.15 26.61 13.74
C ILE A 470 -0.52 25.23 13.50
N VAL A 471 0.57 25.15 12.73
CA VAL A 471 1.33 23.91 12.56
C VAL A 471 1.86 23.42 13.91
N LYS A 472 2.36 24.32 14.76
CA LYS A 472 2.83 23.97 16.10
C LYS A 472 1.68 23.43 16.96
N LYS A 473 0.54 24.11 17.01
CA LYS A 473 -0.64 23.63 17.75
C LYS A 473 -1.11 22.27 17.26
N PHE A 474 -1.19 22.07 15.95
CA PHE A 474 -1.53 20.75 15.40
C PHE A 474 -0.56 19.67 15.87
N LYS A 475 0.76 19.94 15.81
CA LYS A 475 1.78 19.01 16.31
C LYS A 475 1.61 18.73 17.81
N ASP A 476 1.29 19.73 18.62
CA ASP A 476 1.03 19.56 20.06
C ASP A 476 -0.20 18.65 20.31
N HIS A 477 -1.26 18.81 19.51
CA HIS A 477 -2.45 17.96 19.57
C HIS A 477 -2.18 16.53 19.05
N ALA A 478 -1.45 16.40 17.94
CA ALA A 478 -1.03 15.11 17.37
C ALA A 478 -0.09 14.35 18.31
N GLN A 479 0.78 15.05 19.05
CA GLN A 479 1.66 14.43 20.03
C GLN A 479 0.87 13.69 21.13
N CYS A 480 -0.32 14.16 21.50
CA CYS A 480 -1.19 13.41 22.42
C CYS A 480 -1.54 12.02 21.87
N ILE A 481 -1.90 11.94 20.59
CA ILE A 481 -2.21 10.67 19.90
C ILE A 481 -0.95 9.81 19.81
N VAL A 482 0.19 10.38 19.41
CA VAL A 482 1.48 9.66 19.36
C VAL A 482 1.82 9.05 20.73
N ASP A 483 1.72 9.83 21.80
CA ASP A 483 2.03 9.39 23.16
C ASP A 483 1.05 8.30 23.64
N GLN A 484 -0.26 8.49 23.40
CA GLN A 484 -1.30 7.52 23.77
C GLN A 484 -1.03 6.16 23.13
N TYR A 485 -0.84 6.15 21.81
CA TYR A 485 -0.69 4.90 21.06
C TYR A 485 0.68 4.27 21.29
N SER A 486 1.76 5.05 21.48
CA SER A 486 3.07 4.50 21.86
C SER A 486 3.04 3.82 23.23
N ASN A 487 2.12 4.22 24.12
CA ASN A 487 1.95 3.59 25.42
C ASN A 487 1.11 2.29 25.36
N PHE A 488 0.44 2.00 24.25
CA PHE A 488 -0.24 0.72 24.06
C PHE A 488 0.75 -0.43 23.91
N THR A 489 0.47 -1.55 24.59
CA THR A 489 1.28 -2.76 24.55
C THR A 489 0.44 -3.93 24.06
N ALA A 490 0.86 -4.54 22.96
CA ALA A 490 0.35 -5.83 22.51
C ALA A 490 0.86 -6.91 23.50
N VAL A 491 0.01 -7.31 24.44
CA VAL A 491 0.42 -8.06 25.65
C VAL A 491 1.04 -9.41 25.31
N ASP A 492 0.49 -10.11 24.32
CA ASP A 492 0.91 -11.47 23.96
C ASP A 492 2.32 -11.52 23.37
N ILE A 493 2.70 -10.49 22.62
CA ILE A 493 4.03 -10.36 22.00
C ILE A 493 4.95 -9.37 22.74
N LYS A 494 4.44 -8.70 23.77
CA LYS A 494 5.15 -7.71 24.61
C LYS A 494 5.81 -6.59 23.79
N MET A 495 5.12 -6.12 22.76
CA MET A 495 5.59 -5.04 21.90
C MET A 495 4.72 -3.79 22.07
N HIS A 496 5.37 -2.63 22.11
CA HIS A 496 4.69 -1.35 22.03
C HIS A 496 4.35 -1.03 20.58
N LEU A 497 3.24 -0.32 20.38
CA LEU A 497 2.91 0.27 19.09
C LEU A 497 3.87 1.43 18.81
N ASN A 498 4.06 1.73 17.52
CA ASN A 498 4.78 2.92 17.12
C ASN A 498 3.77 4.04 16.85
N GLY A 499 3.58 4.93 17.83
CA GLY A 499 2.62 6.03 17.70
C GLY A 499 2.99 7.04 16.61
N ILE A 500 4.26 7.13 16.19
CA ILE A 500 4.70 8.01 15.10
C ILE A 500 4.28 7.43 13.75
N ASN A 501 4.53 6.14 13.53
CA ASN A 501 4.14 5.49 12.27
C ASN A 501 2.63 5.41 12.10
N THR A 502 1.91 5.23 13.22
CA THR A 502 0.45 5.06 13.20
C THR A 502 -0.33 6.37 13.31
N GLN A 503 0.35 7.52 13.44
CA GLN A 503 -0.32 8.78 13.77
C GLN A 503 -1.40 9.19 12.77
N GLY A 504 -1.16 9.08 11.46
CA GLY A 504 -2.14 9.49 10.44
C GLY A 504 -3.44 8.70 10.55
N GLU A 505 -3.32 7.37 10.60
CA GLU A 505 -4.43 6.44 10.76
C GLU A 505 -5.16 6.65 12.09
N ASN A 506 -4.42 6.86 13.18
CA ASN A 506 -5.01 7.10 14.49
C ASN A 506 -5.77 8.44 14.53
N ILE A 507 -5.25 9.49 13.87
CA ILE A 507 -5.95 10.77 13.72
C ILE A 507 -7.23 10.58 12.93
N ALA A 508 -7.17 9.82 11.82
CA ALA A 508 -8.30 9.51 10.98
C ALA A 508 -9.38 8.68 11.71
N ASP A 509 -8.99 7.68 12.48
CA ASP A 509 -9.90 6.90 13.32
C ASP A 509 -10.62 7.76 14.38
N ASN A 510 -9.87 8.62 15.07
CA ASN A 510 -10.43 9.50 16.11
C ASN A 510 -11.38 10.55 15.54
N GLY A 511 -11.01 11.17 14.41
CA GLY A 511 -11.86 12.13 13.71
C GLY A 511 -13.11 11.47 13.11
N GLY A 512 -12.92 10.37 12.39
CA GLY A 512 -13.98 9.69 11.66
C GLY A 512 -15.09 9.15 12.56
N ILE A 513 -14.77 8.54 13.71
CA ILE A 513 -15.81 8.02 14.61
C ILE A 513 -16.63 9.15 15.25
N ARG A 514 -15.96 10.28 15.54
CA ARG A 514 -16.61 11.47 16.12
C ARG A 514 -17.52 12.14 15.11
N GLU A 515 -17.04 12.30 13.89
CA GLU A 515 -17.81 12.83 12.76
C GLU A 515 -19.05 11.99 12.49
N ALA A 516 -18.90 10.67 12.43
CA ALA A 516 -19.97 9.72 12.17
C ALA A 516 -21.03 9.71 13.26
N PHE A 517 -20.63 9.74 14.54
CA PHE A 517 -21.60 9.77 15.63
C PHE A 517 -22.40 11.08 15.64
N ARG A 518 -21.74 12.23 15.41
CA ARG A 518 -22.42 13.53 15.31
C ARG A 518 -23.38 13.57 14.11
N ALA A 519 -22.95 13.04 12.97
CA ALA A 519 -23.80 12.94 11.77
C ALA A 519 -25.03 12.06 12.03
N TYR A 520 -24.86 10.92 12.73
CA TYR A 520 -25.96 10.05 13.14
C TYR A 520 -26.97 10.80 14.04
N LYS A 521 -26.50 11.48 15.09
CA LYS A 521 -27.36 12.25 15.99
C LYS A 521 -28.14 13.35 15.24
N LYS A 522 -27.49 14.00 14.27
CA LYS A 522 -28.12 15.02 13.42
C LYS A 522 -29.17 14.42 12.49
N TRP A 523 -28.90 13.24 11.93
CA TRP A 523 -29.86 12.49 11.12
C TRP A 523 -31.10 12.12 11.95
N VAL A 524 -30.92 11.58 13.16
CA VAL A 524 -32.04 11.28 14.09
C VAL A 524 -32.87 12.54 14.36
N LYS A 525 -32.21 13.67 14.66
CA LYS A 525 -32.90 14.95 14.90
C LYS A 525 -33.68 15.44 13.68
N LYS A 526 -33.16 15.22 12.47
CA LYS A 526 -33.80 15.60 11.20
C LYS A 526 -35.04 14.75 10.91
N ILE A 527 -34.98 13.44 11.18
CA ILE A 527 -36.11 12.52 10.98
C ILE A 527 -37.14 12.63 12.12
N GLY A 528 -36.70 13.05 13.30
CA GLY A 528 -37.56 13.30 14.47
C GLY A 528 -37.80 12.08 15.36
N ALA A 529 -37.24 10.93 15.03
CA ALA A 529 -37.28 9.72 15.84
C ALA A 529 -36.10 8.79 15.51
N GLU A 530 -35.72 7.93 16.46
CA GLU A 530 -34.87 6.77 16.20
C GLU A 530 -35.68 5.65 15.53
N GLU A 531 -34.96 4.71 14.91
CA GLU A 531 -35.56 3.51 14.33
C GLU A 531 -36.06 2.55 15.44
N GLN A 532 -36.73 1.47 15.03
CA GLN A 532 -37.13 0.42 15.98
C GLN A 532 -35.90 -0.35 16.46
N LEU A 533 -35.85 -0.60 17.77
CA LEU A 533 -34.79 -1.39 18.39
C LEU A 533 -34.70 -2.78 17.75
N LEU A 534 -33.48 -3.30 17.67
CA LEU A 534 -33.25 -4.64 17.14
C LEU A 534 -33.84 -5.70 18.07
N PRO A 535 -34.62 -6.67 17.54
CA PRO A 535 -35.21 -7.71 18.37
C PRO A 535 -34.14 -8.59 19.01
N GLY A 536 -34.30 -8.90 20.30
CA GLY A 536 -33.39 -9.77 21.05
C GLY A 536 -32.09 -9.10 21.52
N LEU A 537 -31.96 -7.77 21.35
CA LEU A 537 -30.84 -6.98 21.85
C LEU A 537 -31.34 -5.85 22.77
N ASP A 538 -30.85 -5.84 24.00
CA ASP A 538 -31.16 -4.79 24.99
C ASP A 538 -30.20 -3.58 24.86
N TYR A 539 -29.99 -3.10 23.62
CA TYR A 539 -29.13 -1.96 23.32
C TYR A 539 -29.90 -0.84 22.63
N THR A 540 -29.63 0.41 23.00
CA THR A 540 -30.13 1.59 22.28
C THR A 540 -29.41 1.73 20.93
N HIS A 541 -29.96 2.54 20.02
CA HIS A 541 -29.29 2.78 18.74
C HIS A 541 -27.93 3.48 18.88
N GLU A 542 -27.76 4.37 19.86
CA GLU A 542 -26.45 4.95 20.17
C GLU A 542 -25.44 3.89 20.64
N GLN A 543 -25.88 2.92 21.45
CA GLN A 543 -25.03 1.79 21.85
C GLN A 543 -24.70 0.91 20.64
N LEU A 544 -25.70 0.63 19.78
CA LEU A 544 -25.53 -0.16 18.56
C LEU A 544 -24.57 0.51 17.55
N PHE A 545 -24.53 1.84 17.47
CA PHE A 545 -23.54 2.56 16.68
C PHE A 545 -22.12 2.16 17.09
N PHE A 546 -21.80 2.26 18.38
CA PHE A 546 -20.47 1.93 18.89
C PHE A 546 -20.17 0.43 18.87
N ILE A 547 -21.20 -0.42 18.97
CA ILE A 547 -21.05 -1.87 18.77
C ILE A 547 -20.64 -2.15 17.33
N ASN A 548 -21.31 -1.57 16.33
CA ASN A 548 -20.97 -1.80 14.94
C ASN A 548 -19.58 -1.24 14.60
N SER A 549 -19.25 -0.04 15.11
CA SER A 549 -17.93 0.57 14.90
C SER A 549 -16.79 -0.24 15.54
N ALA A 550 -17.09 -1.04 16.57
CA ALA A 550 -16.14 -2.01 17.11
C ALA A 550 -16.11 -3.32 16.31
N GLN A 551 -17.27 -3.80 15.85
CA GLN A 551 -17.41 -5.08 15.14
C GLN A 551 -16.73 -5.10 13.77
N VAL A 552 -16.62 -3.97 13.08
CA VAL A 552 -15.86 -3.87 11.82
C VAL A 552 -14.38 -4.22 11.99
N TRP A 553 -13.86 -4.16 13.23
CA TRP A 553 -12.48 -4.49 13.60
C TRP A 553 -12.35 -5.83 14.36
N CYS A 554 -13.38 -6.66 14.35
CA CYS A 554 -13.30 -7.98 14.98
C CYS A 554 -12.26 -8.84 14.26
N GLN A 555 -11.15 -9.12 14.93
CA GLN A 555 -10.05 -9.92 14.38
C GLN A 555 -9.56 -10.94 15.41
N ASN A 556 -9.10 -12.09 14.91
CA ASN A 556 -8.22 -13.00 15.64
C ASN A 556 -6.92 -13.14 14.83
N ILE A 557 -5.79 -12.91 15.47
CA ILE A 557 -4.49 -12.73 14.80
C ILE A 557 -3.43 -13.65 15.41
N ARG A 558 -2.50 -14.11 14.56
CA ARG A 558 -1.37 -14.93 15.01
C ARG A 558 -0.27 -14.03 15.57
N PRO A 559 0.49 -14.46 16.61
CA PRO A 559 1.55 -13.63 17.19
C PRO A 559 2.59 -13.14 16.17
N GLN A 560 2.98 -13.98 15.20
CA GLN A 560 3.94 -13.59 14.17
C GLN A 560 3.37 -12.52 13.24
N GLU A 561 2.08 -12.61 12.91
CA GLU A 561 1.40 -11.61 12.09
C GLU A 561 1.23 -10.29 12.85
N GLU A 562 0.93 -10.35 14.15
CA GLU A 562 0.86 -9.18 15.02
C GLU A 562 2.22 -8.43 15.08
N ILE A 563 3.33 -9.17 15.22
CA ILE A 563 4.69 -8.61 15.14
C ILE A 563 4.94 -7.96 13.78
N ARG A 564 4.48 -8.60 12.70
CA ARG A 564 4.64 -8.09 11.34
C ARG A 564 3.88 -6.78 11.15
N LEU A 565 2.60 -6.74 11.52
CA LEU A 565 1.77 -5.54 11.40
C LEU A 565 2.36 -4.37 12.20
N ILE A 566 2.80 -4.57 13.45
CA ILE A 566 3.44 -3.49 14.23
C ILE A 566 4.67 -2.89 13.51
N ARG A 567 5.40 -3.69 12.71
CA ARG A 567 6.61 -3.23 12.00
C ARG A 567 6.32 -2.58 10.65
N ILE A 568 5.21 -2.89 10.00
CA ILE A 568 4.99 -2.49 8.61
C ILE A 568 3.73 -1.67 8.38
N ASP A 569 2.70 -1.90 9.17
CA ASP A 569 1.38 -1.36 8.91
C ASP A 569 1.33 0.07 9.46
N PRO A 570 0.95 1.07 8.64
CA PRO A 570 0.65 2.40 9.18
C PRO A 570 -0.58 2.38 10.10
N HIS A 571 -1.41 1.33 10.07
CA HIS A 571 -2.54 1.23 11.00
C HIS A 571 -2.11 0.66 12.35
N SER A 572 -2.76 1.14 13.41
CA SER A 572 -2.74 0.42 14.68
C SER A 572 -3.41 -0.95 14.53
N LEU A 573 -3.04 -1.91 15.38
CA LEU A 573 -3.75 -3.20 15.44
C LEU A 573 -5.25 -2.96 15.69
N ASP A 574 -6.09 -3.77 15.07
CA ASP A 574 -7.55 -3.60 15.02
C ASP A 574 -8.19 -3.33 16.39
N TYR A 575 -7.78 -4.05 17.44
CA TYR A 575 -8.32 -3.83 18.78
C TYR A 575 -7.88 -2.49 19.42
N PHE A 576 -6.73 -1.93 19.03
CA PHE A 576 -6.33 -0.56 19.41
C PHE A 576 -7.02 0.51 18.56
N ARG A 577 -7.45 0.20 17.33
CA ARG A 577 -8.36 1.04 16.52
C ARG A 577 -9.77 1.12 17.14
N VAL A 578 -10.15 0.16 17.97
CA VAL A 578 -11.34 0.27 18.84
C VAL A 578 -11.03 1.04 20.12
N ILE A 579 -10.00 0.62 20.86
CA ILE A 579 -9.75 1.15 22.20
C ILE A 579 -9.36 2.63 22.18
N GLY A 580 -8.44 3.04 21.30
CA GLY A 580 -7.91 4.39 21.25
C GLY A 580 -8.97 5.45 20.98
N PRO A 581 -9.74 5.36 19.88
CA PRO A 581 -10.79 6.33 19.56
C PRO A 581 -11.91 6.37 20.60
N LEU A 582 -12.32 5.20 21.14
CA LEU A 582 -13.37 5.16 22.17
C LEU A 582 -12.90 5.69 23.53
N GLN A 583 -11.62 5.52 23.89
CA GLN A 583 -11.03 6.19 25.06
C GLN A 583 -11.12 7.72 24.92
N ASN A 584 -10.95 8.24 23.70
CA ASN A 584 -10.97 9.66 23.41
C ASN A 584 -12.37 10.24 23.17
N SER A 585 -13.40 9.42 22.95
CA SER A 585 -14.77 9.88 22.81
C SER A 585 -15.43 10.12 24.17
N ALA A 586 -15.92 11.34 24.38
CA ALA A 586 -16.74 11.68 25.54
C ALA A 586 -18.15 11.08 25.36
N GLU A 587 -18.66 11.09 24.13
CA GLU A 587 -19.95 10.57 23.73
C GLU A 587 -20.08 9.07 24.01
N PHE A 588 -19.05 8.27 23.68
CA PHE A 588 -19.00 6.85 24.04
C PHE A 588 -19.14 6.64 25.56
N SER A 589 -18.38 7.42 26.33
CA SER A 589 -18.38 7.31 27.79
C SER A 589 -19.74 7.71 28.39
N GLU A 590 -20.45 8.65 27.78
CA GLU A 590 -21.81 9.06 28.17
C GLU A 590 -22.83 7.97 27.85
N VAL A 591 -22.83 7.46 26.61
CA VAL A 591 -23.75 6.42 26.13
C VAL A 591 -23.66 5.14 26.97
N TYR A 592 -22.44 4.74 27.36
CA TYR A 592 -22.21 3.56 28.20
C TYR A 592 -22.07 3.86 29.70
N LYS A 593 -22.24 5.13 30.11
CA LYS A 593 -22.12 5.58 31.51
C LYS A 593 -20.81 5.10 32.17
N CYS A 594 -19.70 5.16 31.44
CA CYS A 594 -18.40 4.72 31.93
C CYS A 594 -17.87 5.65 33.04
N PRO A 595 -17.46 5.13 34.21
CA PRO A 595 -16.89 5.95 35.27
C PRO A 595 -15.61 6.67 34.84
N VAL A 596 -15.41 7.92 35.27
CA VAL A 596 -14.18 8.68 35.02
C VAL A 596 -12.97 7.95 35.61
N GLY A 597 -11.90 7.81 34.83
CA GLY A 597 -10.70 7.06 35.21
C GLY A 597 -10.76 5.56 34.93
N SER A 598 -11.90 5.03 34.47
CA SER A 598 -11.97 3.65 33.97
C SER A 598 -11.14 3.48 32.69
N ARG A 599 -10.81 2.24 32.33
CA ARG A 599 -10.00 1.92 31.14
C ARG A 599 -10.52 2.59 29.86
N MET A 600 -11.83 2.68 29.69
CA MET A 600 -12.47 3.26 28.49
C MET A 600 -12.94 4.71 28.69
N ASN A 601 -12.71 5.32 29.85
CA ASN A 601 -12.98 6.73 30.10
C ASN A 601 -11.81 7.37 30.88
N PRO A 602 -10.62 7.48 30.27
CA PRO A 602 -9.48 8.14 30.89
C PRO A 602 -9.78 9.62 31.13
N GLN A 603 -9.17 10.19 32.17
CA GLN A 603 -9.34 11.62 32.51
C GLN A 603 -8.82 12.55 31.40
N ARG A 604 -7.72 12.16 30.75
CA ARG A 604 -7.14 12.88 29.60
C ARG A 604 -7.58 12.17 28.33
N LYS A 605 -8.27 12.91 27.45
CA LYS A 605 -8.70 12.46 26.13
C LYS A 605 -7.95 13.27 25.07
N CYS A 606 -7.40 12.61 24.07
CA CYS A 606 -6.77 13.28 22.93
C CYS A 606 -7.85 13.74 21.94
N THR A 607 -7.67 14.89 21.32
CA THR A 607 -8.64 15.45 20.38
C THR A 607 -7.93 16.37 19.40
N ILE A 608 -8.20 16.17 18.11
CA ILE A 608 -7.74 17.05 17.02
C ILE A 608 -8.94 17.60 16.23
N TRP A 609 -9.65 16.72 15.51
CA TRP A 609 -10.72 17.05 14.54
C TRP A 609 -12.10 16.81 15.07
#